data_AF-A0AA42BMP0-F1
#
_entry.id   AF-A0AA42BMP0-F1
#
_cell.length_a   1.000
_cell.length_b   1.000
_cell.length_c   1.000
_cell.angle_alpha   90.00
_cell.angle_beta   90.00
_cell.angle_gamma   90.00
#
_symmetry.space_group_name_H-M   'P 1'
#
loop_
_entity.id
_entity.type
_entity.pdbx_description
1 polymer ?
#
loop_
_entity_poly.entity_id
_entity_poly.type
_entity_poly.pdbx_seq_one_letter_code
_entity_poly.pdbx_strand_id
1 'polypeptide(L)'
;YEGEISEQEFFDHGILLVAMIKCGVEVAFDVMVEAGILPGSAYYESLHETPLISNTIARKRLYEMNVVISDTAEYGNYLFANAAIPILREKF
;
A
#
# COMPACT_ATOMS: atom_id res chain seq x y z
N TYR A 1 18.06 12.00 9.87
CA TYR A 1 17.00 12.78 10.52
C TYR A 1 17.05 12.37 11.97
N GLU A 2 17.41 13.31 12.85
CA GLU A 2 17.60 13.07 14.29
C GLU A 2 16.45 13.69 15.12
N GLY A 3 15.38 14.15 14.46
CA GLY A 3 14.17 14.65 15.11
C GLY A 3 13.16 13.53 15.35
N GLU A 4 12.23 13.78 16.25
CA GLU A 4 11.00 12.99 16.40
C GLU A 4 9.93 13.65 15.52
N ILE A 5 9.29 12.89 14.62
CA ILE A 5 8.11 13.37 13.88
C ILE A 5 6.91 13.08 14.76
N SER A 6 6.17 14.11 15.14
CA SER A 6 4.91 13.92 15.86
C SER A 6 3.86 13.25 14.97
N GLU A 7 2.90 12.54 15.56
CA GLU A 7 1.82 11.90 14.81
C GLU A 7 1.04 12.91 13.95
N GLN A 8 0.75 14.09 14.50
CA GLN A 8 0.05 15.14 13.77
C GLN A 8 0.87 15.65 12.58
N GLU A 9 2.17 15.87 12.77
CA GLU A 9 3.08 16.31 11.69
C GLU A 9 3.16 15.27 10.56
N PHE A 10 3.13 13.97 10.89
CA PHE A 10 3.05 12.91 9.88
C PHE A 10 1.78 13.03 9.04
N PHE A 11 0.61 13.22 9.65
CA PHE A 11 -0.65 13.36 8.92
C PHE A 11 -0.73 14.67 8.12
N ASP A 12 -0.22 15.77 8.67
CA ASP A 12 -0.26 17.09 8.03
C ASP A 12 0.63 17.15 6.78
N HIS A 13 1.80 16.49 6.81
CA HIS A 13 2.70 16.44 5.66
C HIS A 13 2.46 15.22 4.75
N GLY A 14 1.81 14.18 5.26
CA GLY A 14 1.58 12.90 4.58
C GLY A 14 0.31 12.85 3.73
N ILE A 15 -0.29 13.98 3.35
CA ILE A 15 -1.60 14.05 2.69
C ILE A 15 -1.69 13.13 1.46
N LEU A 16 -0.66 13.14 0.60
CA LEU A 16 -0.62 12.29 -0.59
C LEU A 16 -0.54 10.79 -0.23
N LEU A 17 0.22 10.44 0.80
CA LEU A 17 0.34 9.05 1.27
C LEU A 17 -1.01 8.54 1.80
N VAL A 18 -1.70 9.35 2.59
CA VAL A 18 -3.05 9.02 3.10
C VAL A 18 -4.04 8.82 1.94
N ALA A 19 -4.00 9.70 0.93
CA ALA A 19 -4.84 9.59 -0.25
C ALA A 19 -4.54 8.31 -1.06
N MET A 20 -3.26 7.97 -1.24
CA MET A 20 -2.85 6.74 -1.96
C MET A 20 -3.30 5.47 -1.23
N ILE A 21 -3.18 5.42 0.10
CA ILE A 21 -3.63 4.26 0.89
C ILE A 21 -5.15 4.11 0.77
N LYS A 22 -5.92 5.18 0.98
CA LYS A 22 -7.39 5.15 0.87
C LYS A 22 -7.83 4.66 -0.52
N CYS A 23 -7.34 5.34 -1.57
CA CYS A 23 -7.74 5.04 -2.95
C CYS A 23 -7.30 3.63 -3.37
N GLY A 24 -6.08 3.22 -3.02
CA GLY A 24 -5.57 1.90 -3.36
C GLY A 24 -6.39 0.78 -2.73
N VAL A 25 -6.75 0.92 -1.44
CA VAL A 25 -7.58 -0.05 -0.74
C VAL A 25 -9.00 -0.10 -1.32
N GLU A 26 -9.64 1.05 -1.55
CA GLU A 26 -10.99 1.11 -2.14
C GLU A 26 -11.02 0.48 -3.53
N VAL A 27 -10.07 0.83 -4.41
CA VAL A 27 -9.99 0.26 -5.77
C VAL A 27 -9.74 -1.24 -5.71
N ALA A 28 -8.85 -1.73 -4.85
CA ALA A 28 -8.60 -3.17 -4.71
C ALA A 28 -9.86 -3.90 -4.23
N PHE A 29 -10.56 -3.35 -3.24
CA PHE A 29 -11.81 -3.90 -2.71
C PHE A 29 -12.88 -3.97 -3.80
N ASP A 30 -13.15 -2.86 -4.48
CA ASP A 30 -14.19 -2.76 -5.50
C ASP A 30 -13.94 -3.72 -6.66
N VAL A 31 -12.70 -3.76 -7.18
CA VAL A 31 -12.30 -4.67 -8.27
C VAL A 31 -12.48 -6.14 -7.86
N MET A 32 -12.14 -6.50 -6.63
CA MET A 32 -12.35 -7.87 -6.12
C MET A 32 -13.84 -8.22 -6.05
N VAL A 33 -14.66 -7.33 -5.52
CA VAL A 33 -16.11 -7.54 -5.40
C VAL A 33 -16.77 -7.62 -6.78
N GLU A 34 -16.39 -6.76 -7.71
CA GLU A 34 -16.84 -6.79 -9.11
C GLU A 34 -16.45 -8.10 -9.82
N ALA A 35 -15.29 -8.66 -9.49
CA ALA A 35 -14.87 -9.98 -9.96
C ALA A 35 -15.60 -11.16 -9.30
N GLY A 36 -16.53 -10.89 -8.37
CA GLY A 36 -17.35 -11.89 -7.69
C GLY A 36 -16.77 -12.42 -6.38
N ILE A 37 -15.71 -11.80 -5.85
CA ILE A 37 -15.16 -12.14 -4.53
C ILE A 37 -16.10 -11.61 -3.44
N LEU A 38 -16.30 -12.39 -2.38
CA LEU A 38 -17.15 -11.98 -1.27
C LEU A 38 -16.59 -10.72 -0.59
N PRO A 39 -17.43 -9.73 -0.22
CA PRO A 39 -16.98 -8.51 0.45
C PRO A 39 -16.13 -8.76 1.70
N GLY A 40 -16.46 -9.80 2.48
CA GLY A 40 -15.67 -10.20 3.64
C GLY A 40 -14.25 -10.61 3.26
N SER A 41 -14.10 -11.44 2.23
CA SER A 41 -12.77 -11.83 1.70
C SER A 41 -12.03 -10.63 1.12
N ALA A 42 -12.70 -9.80 0.32
CA ALA A 42 -12.08 -8.60 -0.26
C ALA A 42 -11.57 -7.63 0.82
N TYR A 43 -12.28 -7.48 1.95
CA TYR A 43 -11.82 -6.69 3.09
C TYR A 43 -10.53 -7.24 3.72
N TYR A 44 -10.46 -8.57 3.91
CA TYR A 44 -9.28 -9.21 4.49
C TYR A 44 -8.06 -9.07 3.57
N GLU A 45 -8.25 -9.32 2.28
CA GLU A 45 -7.20 -9.26 1.25
C GLU A 45 -6.83 -7.82 0.82
N SER A 46 -7.43 -6.78 1.45
CA SER A 46 -7.10 -5.37 1.20
C SER A 46 -6.81 -4.60 2.48
N LEU A 47 -7.84 -4.08 3.14
CA LEU A 47 -7.69 -3.17 4.29
C LEU A 47 -7.08 -3.87 5.51
N HIS A 48 -7.48 -5.11 5.80
CA HIS A 48 -7.09 -5.78 7.04
C HIS A 48 -5.58 -6.03 7.13
N GLU A 49 -4.94 -6.43 6.03
CA GLU A 49 -3.51 -6.77 6.00
C GLU A 49 -2.59 -5.55 5.79
N THR A 50 -3.14 -4.42 5.33
CA THR A 50 -2.37 -3.19 5.06
C THR A 50 -1.48 -2.73 6.23
N PRO A 51 -1.93 -2.76 7.50
CA PRO A 51 -1.07 -2.42 8.64
C PRO A 51 0.14 -3.37 8.81
N LEU A 52 -0.02 -4.66 8.52
CA LEU A 52 1.07 -5.63 8.64
C LEU A 52 2.19 -5.32 7.63
N ILE A 53 1.82 -5.05 6.38
CA ILE A 53 2.77 -4.62 5.34
C ILE A 53 3.43 -3.30 5.73
N SER A 54 2.67 -2.32 6.20
CA SER A 54 3.19 -1.02 6.65
C SER A 54 4.23 -1.16 7.77
N ASN A 55 4.02 -2.09 8.71
CA ASN A 55 4.95 -2.38 9.79
C ASN A 55 6.29 -2.97 9.31
N THR A 56 6.31 -3.70 8.19
CA THR A 56 7.58 -4.19 7.60
C THR A 56 8.40 -3.02 7.02
N ILE A 57 7.74 -2.07 6.37
CA ILE A 57 8.36 -0.87 5.78
C ILE A 57 8.87 0.06 6.89
N ALA A 58 8.09 0.26 7.95
CA ALA A 58 8.50 1.08 9.09
C ALA A 58 9.78 0.53 9.76
N ARG A 59 9.97 -0.79 9.77
CA ARG A 59 11.06 -1.45 10.48
C ARG A 59 12.37 -1.44 9.71
N LYS A 60 12.40 -1.84 8.43
CA LYS A 60 13.62 -1.79 7.58
C LYS A 60 13.33 -1.46 6.12
N ARG A 61 12.43 -0.50 5.88
CA ARG A 61 12.10 0.03 4.55
C ARG A 61 11.61 -1.08 3.61
N LEU A 62 11.68 -0.84 2.30
CA LEU A 62 11.21 -1.78 1.27
C LEU A 62 11.98 -3.10 1.23
N TYR A 63 13.22 -3.14 1.75
CA TYR A 63 14.00 -4.38 1.82
C TYR A 63 13.30 -5.43 2.67
N GLU A 64 12.87 -5.08 3.89
CA GLU A 64 12.21 -6.05 4.76
C GLU A 64 10.83 -6.42 4.25
N MET A 65 10.09 -5.50 3.65
CA MET A 65 8.85 -5.84 2.97
C MET A 65 9.07 -6.95 1.93
N ASN A 66 10.01 -6.74 0.99
CA ASN A 66 10.27 -7.68 -0.09
C ASN A 66 10.82 -9.02 0.38
N VAL A 67 11.61 -9.04 1.46
CA VAL A 67 12.14 -10.29 2.04
C VAL A 67 11.11 -11.05 2.88
N VAL A 68 10.10 -10.38 3.43
CA VAL A 68 9.06 -10.99 4.27
C VAL A 68 7.91 -11.58 3.45
N ILE A 69 7.53 -10.93 2.35
CA ILE A 69 6.47 -11.44 1.46
C ILE A 69 6.98 -12.59 0.59
N SER A 70 6.08 -13.34 -0.04
CA SER A 70 6.46 -14.41 -0.97
C SER A 70 7.00 -13.85 -2.29
N ASP A 71 7.81 -14.65 -3.00
CA ASP A 71 8.31 -14.31 -4.34
C ASP A 71 7.18 -13.94 -5.31
N THR A 72 6.00 -14.57 -5.19
CA THR A 72 4.80 -14.22 -5.98
C THR A 72 4.32 -12.80 -5.68
N ALA A 73 4.25 -12.42 -4.39
CA ALA A 73 3.84 -11.09 -3.98
C ALA A 73 4.88 -10.03 -4.36
N GLU A 74 6.17 -10.35 -4.22
CA GLU A 74 7.26 -9.46 -4.64
C GLU A 74 7.22 -9.23 -6.16
N TYR A 75 7.08 -10.30 -6.95
CA TYR A 75 6.98 -10.19 -8.39
C TYR A 75 5.75 -9.37 -8.82
N GLY A 76 4.59 -9.62 -8.20
CA GLY A 76 3.36 -8.86 -8.44
C GLY A 76 3.50 -7.37 -8.11
N ASN A 77 4.17 -7.05 -6.99
CA ASN A 77 4.49 -5.68 -6.61
C ASN A 77 5.31 -4.97 -7.70
N TYR A 78 6.40 -5.58 -8.19
CA TYR A 78 7.21 -4.96 -9.25
C TYR A 78 6.44 -4.77 -10.56
N LEU A 79 5.61 -5.75 -10.95
CA LEU A 79 4.79 -5.65 -12.15
C LEU A 79 3.82 -4.45 -12.06
N PHE A 80 3.14 -4.31 -10.93
CA PHE A 80 2.24 -3.18 -10.70
C PHE A 80 2.98 -1.85 -10.64
N ALA A 81 4.06 -1.76 -9.86
CA ALA A 81 4.84 -0.53 -9.69
C ALA A 81 5.40 0.00 -11.02
N ASN A 82 5.90 -0.88 -11.89
CA ASN A 82 6.42 -0.51 -13.20
C ASN A 82 5.35 0.08 -14.13
N ALA A 83 4.08 -0.28 -13.95
CA ALA A 83 2.96 0.32 -14.69
C ALA A 83 2.41 1.58 -14.00
N ALA A 84 2.23 1.53 -12.68
CA ALA A 84 1.57 2.59 -11.92
C ALA A 84 2.44 3.86 -11.76
N ILE A 85 3.75 3.71 -11.50
CA ILE A 85 4.63 4.86 -11.26
C ILE A 85 4.69 5.81 -12.47
N PRO A 86 4.89 5.33 -13.72
CA PRO A 86 4.84 6.22 -14.89
C PRO A 86 3.52 6.97 -15.03
N ILE A 87 2.38 6.30 -14.81
CA ILE A 87 1.04 6.89 -14.90
C ILE A 87 0.89 8.04 -13.88
N LEU A 88 1.34 7.81 -12.64
CA LEU A 88 1.24 8.82 -11.58
C LEU A 88 2.19 10.00 -11.84
N ARG A 89 3.39 9.76 -12.35
CA ARG A 89 4.36 10.81 -12.70
C ARG A 89 3.92 11.72 -13.85
N GLU A 90 3.02 11.26 -14.70
CA GLU A 90 2.41 12.11 -15.73
C GLU A 90 1.38 13.08 -15.11
N LYS A 91 0.75 12.68 -14.01
CA LYS A 91 -0.38 13.38 -13.38
C LYS A 91 0.03 14.33 -12.25
N PHE A 92 1.14 14.05 -11.56
CA PHE A 92 1.67 14.78 -10.41
C PHE A 92 3.15 15.10 -10.60
#